data_AF-A0A3B8SR74-F1
#
_entry.id   AF-A0A3B8SR74-F1
#
_cell.length_a   1.000
_cell.length_b   1.000
_cell.length_c   1.000
_cell.angle_alpha   90.00
_cell.angle_beta   90.00
_cell.angle_gamma   90.00
#
_symmetry.space_group_name_H-M   'P 1'
#
loop_
_entity.id
_entity.type
_entity.pdbx_description
1 polymer ?
#
loop_
_entity_poly.entity_id
_entity_poly.type
_entity_poly.pdbx_seq_one_letter_code
_entity_poly.pdbx_strand_id
1 'polypeptide(L)'
;MEYHWSLDDLRSCKNKLWQFYYESSSEEDKAYIRTIIDAASDIISDLSSNSEIPSLSYDQRLGTIEKELVDYSSYYDIIENFIIILDPFERQLNKIENIFKNVIGPHDSYAVVTGATLTNYQAFNIVKKFYSRFDGTLFPTFMGAFDSRSTSVRFVDKISGYNEADSFYFDLVKRYFIQVVKTKDPNKAFSLIHEYGHVLSYILNPKAYLLQKECMYDEVAAVFPELLAYYLNPGNFDELHVDFEKYASLISVYNYANSLALHTAYVDIWKDNRRRANKRFFRMVKKELGEKVEDVDEGLDTYINSCGQYIIAYLVAIELLNVYRKDKNKALEIYRNIIMVPYNQNVHEYIKSELELGSHLEEETALMIDGFEKKLTKVGAFHV
;
A
#
# COMPACT_ATOMS: atom_id res chain seq x y z
N MET A 1 20.12 12.14 17.00
CA MET A 1 18.84 12.21 16.25
C MET A 1 17.76 11.61 17.15
N GLU A 2 16.58 12.22 17.22
CA GLU A 2 15.50 11.83 18.15
C GLU A 2 14.73 10.56 17.71
N TYR A 3 14.84 10.17 16.44
CA TYR A 3 14.15 9.00 15.85
C TYR A 3 15.17 8.18 15.05
N HIS A 4 15.61 7.05 15.59
CA HIS A 4 16.62 6.22 14.95
C HIS A 4 16.54 4.77 15.39
N TRP A 5 16.85 3.89 14.44
CA TRP A 5 17.27 2.51 14.65
C TRP A 5 18.25 2.13 13.53
N SER A 6 19.04 1.09 13.80
CA SER A 6 20.14 0.61 12.98
C SER A 6 19.96 -0.86 12.54
N LEU A 7 20.74 -1.32 11.57
CA LEU A 7 20.78 -2.74 11.21
C LEU A 7 21.17 -3.63 12.40
N ASP A 8 21.93 -3.10 13.35
CA ASP A 8 22.33 -3.85 14.56
C ASP A 8 21.13 -4.08 15.51
N ASP A 9 20.14 -3.19 15.52
CA ASP A 9 18.90 -3.38 16.27
C ASP A 9 18.08 -4.55 15.69
N LEU A 10 18.01 -4.66 14.35
CA LEU A 10 17.37 -5.79 13.67
C LEU A 10 18.14 -7.10 13.93
N ARG A 11 19.47 -7.08 13.83
CA ARG A 11 20.33 -8.24 14.14
C ARG A 11 20.17 -8.68 15.59
N SER A 12 20.04 -7.74 16.52
CA SER A 12 19.77 -8.02 17.93
C SER A 12 18.43 -8.73 18.13
N CYS A 13 17.37 -8.29 17.43
CA CYS A 13 16.08 -8.99 17.43
C CYS A 13 16.21 -10.40 16.86
N LYS A 14 16.89 -10.58 15.72
CA LYS A 14 17.16 -11.89 15.13
C LYS A 14 17.95 -12.82 16.07
N ASN A 15 18.94 -12.30 16.79
CA ASN A 15 19.70 -13.08 17.76
C ASN A 15 18.85 -13.55 18.94
N LYS A 16 17.91 -12.71 19.42
CA LYS A 16 16.93 -13.11 20.44
C LYS A 16 15.98 -14.21 19.94
N LEU A 17 15.56 -14.14 18.67
CA LEU A 17 14.77 -15.22 18.06
C LEU A 17 15.52 -16.55 18.04
N TRP A 18 16.82 -16.54 17.74
CA TRP A 18 17.66 -17.75 17.84
C TRP A 18 17.74 -18.30 19.26
N GLN A 19 17.80 -17.44 20.28
CA GLN A 19 17.74 -17.88 21.68
C GLN A 19 16.41 -18.61 21.95
N PHE A 20 15.28 -18.03 21.57
CA PHE A 20 13.96 -18.68 21.70
C PHE A 20 13.90 -20.01 20.96
N TYR A 21 14.51 -20.11 19.77
CA TYR A 21 14.57 -21.35 18.98
C TYR A 21 15.28 -22.49 19.74
N TYR A 22 16.45 -22.20 20.34
CA TYR A 22 17.23 -23.19 21.07
C TYR A 22 16.66 -23.54 22.45
N GLU A 23 15.96 -22.60 23.08
CA GLU A 23 15.27 -22.80 24.36
C GLU A 23 13.95 -23.57 24.21
N SER A 24 13.34 -23.54 23.02
CA SER A 24 12.08 -24.24 22.77
C SER A 24 12.26 -25.76 22.76
N SER A 25 11.39 -26.44 23.50
CA SER A 25 11.26 -27.91 23.49
C SER A 25 10.23 -28.44 22.49
N SER A 26 9.45 -27.54 21.85
CA SER A 26 8.38 -27.89 20.91
C SER A 26 8.86 -27.74 19.46
N GLU A 27 8.70 -28.79 18.66
CA GLU A 27 9.05 -28.71 17.23
C GLU A 27 8.10 -27.78 16.45
N GLU A 28 6.85 -27.64 16.88
CA GLU A 28 5.91 -26.67 16.30
C GLU A 28 6.37 -25.23 16.56
N ASP A 29 6.78 -24.92 17.79
CA ASP A 29 7.29 -23.60 18.14
C ASP A 29 8.59 -23.31 17.41
N LYS A 30 9.51 -24.29 17.31
CA LYS A 30 10.74 -24.15 16.53
C LYS A 30 10.47 -23.86 15.07
N ALA A 31 9.52 -24.56 14.46
CA ALA A 31 9.13 -24.31 13.07
C ALA A 31 8.60 -22.88 12.90
N TYR A 32 7.73 -22.42 13.81
CA TYR A 32 7.24 -21.04 13.79
C TYR A 32 8.35 -20.01 13.98
N ILE A 33 9.20 -20.16 15.01
CA ILE A 33 10.34 -19.29 15.27
C ILE A 33 11.27 -19.23 14.06
N ARG A 34 11.48 -20.37 13.39
CA ARG A 34 12.32 -20.45 12.20
C ARG A 34 11.78 -19.59 11.06
N THR A 35 10.47 -19.62 10.80
CA THR A 35 9.83 -18.73 9.81
C THR A 35 10.11 -17.26 10.11
N ILE A 36 10.04 -16.84 11.38
CA ILE A 36 10.35 -15.45 11.78
C ILE A 36 11.83 -15.12 11.53
N ILE A 37 12.73 -16.05 11.83
CA ILE A 37 14.17 -15.88 11.62
C ILE A 37 14.50 -15.73 10.14
N ASP A 38 13.86 -16.53 9.28
CA ASP A 38 14.08 -16.48 7.84
C ASP A 38 13.56 -15.13 7.28
N ALA A 39 12.33 -14.71 7.62
CA ALA A 39 11.80 -13.38 7.25
C ALA A 39 12.69 -12.22 7.75
N ALA A 40 13.19 -12.30 8.98
CA ALA A 40 14.15 -11.32 9.51
C ALA A 40 15.46 -11.29 8.73
N SER A 41 15.89 -12.43 8.18
CA SER A 41 17.11 -12.52 7.38
C SER A 41 16.95 -11.82 6.04
N ASP A 42 15.80 -11.99 5.40
CA ASP A 42 15.47 -11.35 4.12
C ASP A 42 15.43 -9.83 4.30
N ILE A 43 14.69 -9.32 5.30
CA ILE A 43 14.64 -7.89 5.63
C ILE A 43 16.04 -7.31 5.87
N ILE A 44 16.88 -7.99 6.67
CA ILE A 44 18.24 -7.52 6.95
C ILE A 44 19.09 -7.53 5.68
N SER A 45 18.94 -8.55 4.83
CA SER A 45 19.65 -8.67 3.57
C SER A 45 19.31 -7.50 2.65
N ASP A 46 18.01 -7.27 2.43
CA ASP A 46 17.50 -6.21 1.55
C ASP A 46 18.00 -4.84 2.01
N LEU A 47 17.90 -4.54 3.30
CA LEU A 47 18.36 -3.27 3.87
C LEU A 47 19.89 -3.13 3.92
N SER A 48 20.64 -4.22 3.95
CA SER A 48 22.11 -4.20 3.92
C SER A 48 22.65 -4.08 2.50
N SER A 49 21.87 -4.57 1.54
CA SER A 49 22.24 -4.59 0.14
C SER A 49 21.90 -3.23 -0.49
N ASN A 50 22.92 -2.41 -0.73
CA ASN A 50 22.80 -1.25 -1.65
C ASN A 50 22.70 -1.70 -3.12
N SER A 51 22.62 -3.01 -3.37
CA SER A 51 22.59 -3.58 -4.71
C SER A 51 21.21 -3.43 -5.30
N GLU A 52 21.14 -2.83 -6.48
CA GLU A 52 20.02 -3.02 -7.40
C GLU A 52 19.68 -4.51 -7.44
N ILE A 53 18.44 -4.86 -7.09
CA ILE A 53 17.92 -6.22 -7.26
C ILE A 53 18.27 -6.63 -8.70
N PRO A 54 18.90 -7.80 -8.93
CA PRO A 54 19.28 -8.20 -10.27
C PRO A 54 18.05 -8.11 -11.17
N SER A 55 18.09 -7.23 -12.17
CA SER A 55 16.94 -7.03 -13.06
C SER A 55 16.62 -8.36 -13.74
N LEU A 56 15.47 -8.95 -13.42
CA LEU A 56 15.00 -10.13 -14.11
C LEU A 56 14.90 -9.82 -15.61
N SER A 57 15.33 -10.76 -16.44
CA SER A 57 15.07 -10.62 -17.88
C SER A 57 13.56 -10.60 -18.14
N TYR A 58 13.14 -9.95 -19.23
CA TYR A 58 11.73 -9.92 -19.63
C TYR A 58 11.09 -11.32 -19.70
N ASP A 59 11.84 -12.33 -20.18
CA ASP A 59 11.35 -13.72 -20.24
C ASP A 59 11.11 -14.31 -18.83
N GLN A 60 11.93 -13.94 -17.84
CA GLN A 60 11.72 -14.36 -16.45
C GLN A 60 10.51 -13.66 -15.83
N ARG A 61 10.35 -12.35 -16.06
CA ARG A 61 9.20 -11.56 -15.58
C ARG A 61 7.88 -12.10 -16.15
N LEU A 62 7.82 -12.35 -17.46
CA LEU A 62 6.67 -12.96 -18.13
C LEU A 62 6.37 -14.38 -17.64
N GLY A 63 7.40 -15.17 -17.31
CA GLY A 63 7.24 -16.48 -16.68
C GLY A 63 6.65 -16.40 -15.27
N THR A 64 7.04 -15.40 -14.48
CA THR A 64 6.43 -15.11 -13.17
C THR A 64 4.96 -14.73 -13.33
N ILE A 65 4.66 -13.79 -14.22
CA ILE A 65 3.28 -13.33 -14.49
C ILE A 65 2.38 -14.48 -14.96
N GLU A 66 2.86 -15.35 -15.85
CA GLU A 66 2.09 -16.53 -16.29
C GLU A 66 1.69 -17.43 -15.11
N LYS A 67 2.58 -17.61 -14.13
CA LYS A 67 2.29 -18.37 -12.92
C LYS A 67 1.27 -17.62 -12.04
N GLU A 68 1.44 -16.32 -11.86
CA GLU A 68 0.53 -15.49 -11.07
C GLU A 68 -0.90 -15.46 -11.61
N LEU A 69 -1.07 -15.42 -12.94
CA LEU A 69 -2.40 -15.49 -13.57
C LEU A 69 -3.16 -16.77 -13.20
N VAL A 70 -2.44 -17.88 -12.92
CA VAL A 70 -3.04 -19.13 -12.46
C VAL A 70 -3.30 -19.09 -10.96
N ASP A 71 -2.26 -18.76 -10.18
CA ASP A 71 -2.29 -18.82 -8.72
C ASP A 71 -3.25 -17.77 -8.11
N TYR A 72 -3.50 -16.65 -8.80
CA TYR A 72 -4.30 -15.52 -8.33
C TYR A 72 -5.47 -15.15 -9.25
N SER A 73 -5.95 -16.07 -10.08
CA SER A 73 -7.04 -15.83 -11.05
C SER A 73 -8.25 -15.07 -10.48
N SER A 74 -8.74 -15.45 -9.30
CA SER A 74 -9.89 -14.78 -8.65
C SER A 74 -9.63 -13.31 -8.28
N TYR A 75 -8.37 -12.91 -8.13
CA TYR A 75 -8.00 -11.52 -7.82
C TYR A 75 -7.90 -10.67 -9.09
N TYR A 76 -7.50 -11.27 -10.22
CA TYR A 76 -7.60 -10.60 -11.53
C TYR A 76 -9.05 -10.26 -11.88
N ASP A 77 -10.01 -11.13 -11.56
CA ASP A 77 -11.45 -10.82 -11.75
C ASP A 77 -11.89 -9.59 -10.94
N ILE A 78 -11.35 -9.39 -9.73
CA ILE A 78 -11.65 -8.21 -8.89
C ILE A 78 -11.06 -6.95 -9.54
N ILE A 79 -9.84 -7.04 -10.07
CA ILE A 79 -9.16 -5.92 -10.74
C ILE A 79 -9.88 -5.54 -12.03
N GLU A 80 -10.33 -6.50 -12.83
CA GLU A 80 -11.11 -6.22 -14.03
C GLU A 80 -12.39 -5.46 -13.69
N ASN A 81 -13.11 -5.88 -12.64
CA ASN A 81 -14.28 -5.14 -12.16
C ASN A 81 -13.94 -3.71 -11.69
N PHE A 82 -12.80 -3.52 -11.00
CA PHE A 82 -12.32 -2.19 -10.61
C PHE A 82 -12.14 -1.27 -11.82
N ILE A 83 -11.52 -1.78 -12.89
CA ILE A 83 -11.31 -1.02 -14.13
C ILE A 83 -12.65 -0.71 -14.80
N ILE A 84 -13.55 -1.68 -14.93
CA ILE A 84 -14.88 -1.49 -15.54
C ILE A 84 -15.66 -0.38 -14.84
N ILE A 85 -15.58 -0.31 -13.51
CA ILE A 85 -16.26 0.73 -12.72
C ILE A 85 -15.64 2.12 -12.97
N LEU A 86 -14.32 2.19 -13.17
CA LEU A 86 -13.60 3.45 -13.34
C LEU A 86 -13.44 3.93 -14.79
N ASP A 87 -13.67 3.06 -15.78
CA ASP A 87 -13.59 3.35 -17.21
C ASP A 87 -14.35 4.63 -17.62
N PRO A 88 -15.58 4.90 -17.11
CA PRO A 88 -16.29 6.15 -17.43
C PRO A 88 -15.55 7.43 -17.02
N PHE A 89 -14.65 7.36 -16.03
CA PHE A 89 -13.91 8.49 -15.48
C PHE A 89 -12.51 8.67 -16.11
N GLU A 90 -12.03 7.72 -16.92
CA GLU A 90 -10.65 7.71 -17.46
C GLU A 90 -10.26 9.08 -18.05
N ARG A 91 -11.15 9.66 -18.86
CA ARG A 91 -10.89 10.95 -19.52
C ARG A 91 -10.75 12.10 -18.51
N GLN A 92 -11.53 12.10 -17.42
CA GLN A 92 -11.45 13.12 -16.38
C GLN A 92 -10.19 12.94 -15.54
N LEU A 93 -9.89 11.70 -15.13
CA LEU A 93 -8.65 11.35 -14.44
C LEU A 93 -7.43 11.83 -15.23
N ASN A 94 -7.34 11.47 -16.52
CA ASN A 94 -6.25 11.92 -17.39
C ASN A 94 -6.19 13.44 -17.57
N LYS A 95 -7.34 14.13 -17.56
CA LYS A 95 -7.36 15.60 -17.63
C LYS A 95 -6.76 16.22 -16.38
N ILE A 96 -7.15 15.75 -15.19
CA ILE A 96 -6.64 16.20 -13.90
C ILE A 96 -5.13 15.90 -13.81
N GLU A 97 -4.72 14.70 -14.18
CA GLU A 97 -3.32 14.27 -14.21
C GLU A 97 -2.44 15.22 -15.05
N ASN A 98 -2.89 15.56 -16.25
CA ASN A 98 -2.18 16.48 -17.13
C ASN A 98 -2.08 17.90 -16.53
N ILE A 99 -3.10 18.36 -15.83
CA ILE A 99 -3.06 19.65 -15.13
C ILE A 99 -2.02 19.60 -14.02
N PHE A 100 -1.94 18.53 -13.25
CA PHE A 100 -0.92 18.40 -12.22
C PHE A 100 0.49 18.32 -12.79
N LYS A 101 0.71 17.52 -13.84
CA LYS A 101 2.00 17.50 -14.54
C LYS A 101 2.42 18.90 -15.02
N ASN A 102 1.46 19.74 -15.39
CA ASN A 102 1.72 21.13 -15.79
C ASN A 102 1.92 22.11 -14.60
N VAL A 103 1.23 21.90 -13.47
CA VAL A 103 1.25 22.80 -12.31
C VAL A 103 2.37 22.46 -11.32
N ILE A 104 2.54 21.17 -11.01
CA ILE A 104 3.51 20.65 -10.05
C ILE A 104 4.81 20.23 -10.74
N GLY A 105 4.78 20.02 -12.06
CA GLY A 105 5.95 19.53 -12.80
C GLY A 105 6.25 18.07 -12.48
N PRO A 106 7.53 17.65 -12.49
CA PRO A 106 7.93 16.27 -12.17
C PRO A 106 7.94 15.99 -10.65
N HIS A 107 7.27 16.80 -9.84
CA HIS A 107 7.25 16.63 -8.40
C HIS A 107 5.94 15.95 -7.99
N ASP A 108 6.03 14.84 -7.26
CA ASP A 108 4.88 14.03 -6.83
C ASP A 108 4.18 14.59 -5.57
N SER A 109 4.20 15.91 -5.39
CA SER A 109 3.82 16.55 -4.12
C SER A 109 3.11 17.89 -4.30
N TYR A 110 1.89 17.99 -3.81
CA TYR A 110 1.17 19.27 -3.74
C TYR A 110 1.76 20.24 -2.71
N ALA A 111 2.60 19.76 -1.80
CA ALA A 111 3.35 20.60 -0.87
C ALA A 111 4.29 21.57 -1.61
N VAL A 112 4.74 21.20 -2.82
CA VAL A 112 5.54 22.08 -3.70
C VAL A 112 4.74 23.31 -4.15
N VAL A 113 3.44 23.13 -4.42
CA VAL A 113 2.54 24.22 -4.82
C VAL A 113 2.21 25.13 -3.65
N THR A 114 1.92 24.55 -2.49
CA THR A 114 1.45 25.29 -1.31
C THR A 114 2.58 25.84 -0.43
N GLY A 115 3.80 25.32 -0.58
CA GLY A 115 4.90 25.55 0.36
C GLY A 115 4.64 24.97 1.76
N ALA A 116 3.64 24.10 1.91
CA ALA A 116 3.32 23.46 3.18
C ALA A 116 4.49 22.59 3.63
N THR A 117 4.87 22.71 4.91
CA THR A 117 5.94 21.89 5.47
C THR A 117 5.56 21.35 6.84
N LEU A 118 6.03 20.15 7.14
CA LEU A 118 5.74 19.44 8.37
C LEU A 118 7.03 18.89 8.99
N THR A 119 7.29 19.30 10.24
CA THR A 119 8.36 18.69 11.05
C THR A 119 7.95 17.29 11.51
N ASN A 120 8.92 16.44 11.84
CA ASN A 120 8.62 15.08 12.32
C ASN A 120 7.81 15.09 13.62
N TYR A 121 8.07 16.05 14.52
CA TYR A 121 7.28 16.25 15.73
C TYR A 121 5.82 16.57 15.43
N GLN A 122 5.56 17.49 14.48
CA GLN A 122 4.19 17.82 14.06
C GLN A 122 3.50 16.61 13.42
N ALA A 123 4.20 15.84 12.58
CA ALA A 123 3.65 14.62 11.99
C ALA A 123 3.21 13.61 13.06
N PHE A 124 4.07 13.32 14.04
CA PHE A 124 3.71 12.43 15.14
C PHE A 124 2.53 12.94 15.99
N ASN A 125 2.42 14.26 16.20
CA ASN A 125 1.25 14.84 16.87
C ASN A 125 -0.05 14.62 16.08
N ILE A 126 0.00 14.72 14.76
CA ILE A 126 -1.14 14.47 13.87
C ILE A 126 -1.52 12.99 13.93
N VAL A 127 -0.55 12.08 13.81
CA VAL A 127 -0.74 10.62 13.93
C VAL A 127 -1.42 10.27 15.27
N LYS A 128 -0.90 10.80 16.39
CA LYS A 128 -1.50 10.59 17.72
C LYS A 128 -2.93 11.13 17.80
N LYS A 129 -3.16 12.33 17.26
CA LYS A 129 -4.49 12.96 17.23
C LYS A 129 -5.48 12.11 16.42
N PHE A 130 -5.06 11.57 15.28
CA PHE A 130 -5.87 10.65 14.47
C PHE A 130 -6.24 9.40 15.27
N TYR A 131 -5.26 8.63 15.76
CA TYR A 131 -5.53 7.36 16.45
C TYR A 131 -6.32 7.53 17.74
N SER A 132 -6.17 8.66 18.45
CA SER A 132 -7.00 8.98 19.64
C SER A 132 -8.49 9.12 19.35
N ARG A 133 -8.85 9.38 18.09
CA ARG A 133 -10.23 9.58 17.60
C ARG A 133 -10.71 8.47 16.69
N PHE A 134 -9.77 7.67 16.17
CA PHE A 134 -10.02 6.56 15.25
C PHE A 134 -10.86 5.50 15.94
N ASP A 135 -10.28 4.77 16.89
CA ASP A 135 -10.91 3.64 17.59
C ASP A 135 -10.42 3.56 19.04
N GLY A 136 -11.33 3.69 20.00
CA GLY A 136 -11.01 3.67 21.42
C GLY A 136 -10.53 2.31 21.93
N THR A 137 -10.88 1.21 21.25
CA THR A 137 -10.43 -0.15 21.58
C THR A 137 -9.02 -0.41 21.06
N LEU A 138 -8.66 0.15 19.90
CA LEU A 138 -7.31 0.02 19.33
C LEU A 138 -6.32 1.04 19.90
N PHE A 139 -6.79 2.17 20.42
CA PHE A 139 -5.94 3.27 20.89
C PHE A 139 -4.92 2.87 21.97
N PRO A 140 -5.22 2.01 22.97
CA PRO A 140 -4.23 1.55 23.93
C PRO A 140 -3.06 0.79 23.28
N THR A 141 -3.37 -0.10 22.32
CA THR A 141 -2.36 -0.85 21.55
C THR A 141 -1.51 0.11 20.73
N PHE A 142 -2.13 1.09 20.07
CA PHE A 142 -1.44 2.14 19.34
C PHE A 142 -0.49 2.93 20.25
N MET A 143 -0.96 3.36 21.42
CA MET A 143 -0.15 4.14 22.35
C MET A 143 1.08 3.35 22.84
N GLY A 144 0.91 2.06 23.13
CA GLY A 144 2.04 1.18 23.47
C GLY A 144 3.11 1.14 22.37
N ALA A 145 2.70 1.06 21.10
CA ALA A 145 3.63 1.16 19.98
C ALA A 145 4.24 2.57 19.90
N PHE A 146 3.41 3.61 19.85
CA PHE A 146 3.76 5.02 19.65
C PHE A 146 4.72 5.57 20.71
N ASP A 147 4.63 5.10 21.96
CA ASP A 147 5.52 5.52 23.04
C ASP A 147 6.98 5.08 22.82
N SER A 148 7.20 4.03 22.01
CA SER A 148 8.54 3.57 21.63
C SER A 148 9.06 4.12 20.30
N ARG A 149 8.35 5.08 19.69
CA ARG A 149 8.67 5.64 18.36
C ARG A 149 10.10 6.17 18.21
N SER A 150 10.70 6.73 19.28
CA SER A 150 12.07 7.27 19.24
C SER A 150 13.14 6.22 18.90
N THR A 151 12.85 4.95 19.16
CA THR A 151 13.73 3.80 18.91
C THR A 151 13.15 2.79 17.93
N SER A 152 11.98 3.07 17.35
CA SER A 152 11.29 2.21 16.37
C SER A 152 11.11 2.88 15.02
N VAL A 153 11.14 4.21 14.95
CA VAL A 153 10.98 4.94 13.69
C VAL A 153 12.30 5.58 13.30
N ARG A 154 12.66 5.49 12.02
CA ARG A 154 13.78 6.24 11.43
C ARG A 154 13.34 6.99 10.18
N PHE A 155 14.03 8.09 9.88
CA PHE A 155 13.86 8.84 8.64
C PHE A 155 15.10 8.65 7.77
N VAL A 156 14.92 8.18 6.55
CA VAL A 156 16.00 7.81 5.61
C VAL A 156 15.90 8.63 4.33
N ASP A 157 17.00 8.85 3.62
CA ASP A 157 16.95 9.68 2.40
C ASP A 157 16.24 8.98 1.23
N LYS A 158 16.26 7.65 1.21
CA LYS A 158 15.52 6.82 0.25
C LYS A 158 15.18 5.46 0.86
N ILE A 159 14.13 4.86 0.34
CA ILE A 159 13.77 3.45 0.54
C ILE A 159 13.97 2.74 -0.81
N SER A 160 14.20 1.43 -0.78
CA SER A 160 14.29 0.64 -2.03
C SER A 160 12.95 0.61 -2.76
N GLY A 161 12.97 0.69 -4.09
CA GLY A 161 11.76 0.73 -4.90
C GLY A 161 11.09 2.11 -4.91
N TYR A 162 9.76 2.11 -5.11
CA TYR A 162 8.93 3.32 -5.18
C TYR A 162 8.23 3.64 -3.84
N ASN A 163 8.62 2.99 -2.75
CA ASN A 163 7.95 3.12 -1.45
C ASN A 163 8.37 4.40 -0.71
N GLU A 164 7.42 5.08 -0.07
CA GLU A 164 7.67 6.24 0.79
C GLU A 164 7.88 5.88 2.26
N ALA A 165 7.41 4.71 2.67
CA ALA A 165 7.56 4.15 4.01
C ALA A 165 7.48 2.61 3.94
N ASP A 166 8.04 1.94 4.95
CA ASP A 166 7.80 0.51 5.21
C ASP A 166 7.80 0.23 6.72
N SER A 167 7.19 -0.88 7.11
CA SER A 167 7.22 -1.40 8.48
C SER A 167 7.51 -2.90 8.58
N PHE A 168 8.11 -3.27 9.71
CA PHE A 168 8.50 -4.64 10.03
C PHE A 168 8.11 -4.98 11.46
N TYR A 169 7.75 -6.24 11.71
CA TYR A 169 7.41 -6.71 13.05
C TYR A 169 8.02 -8.07 13.40
N PHE A 170 8.62 -8.13 14.59
CA PHE A 170 9.28 -9.30 15.14
C PHE A 170 8.45 -9.85 16.29
N ASP A 171 7.54 -10.78 16.00
CA ASP A 171 6.48 -11.17 16.94
C ASP A 171 6.98 -11.62 18.32
N LEU A 172 7.87 -12.61 18.39
CA LEU A 172 8.30 -13.13 19.69
C LEU A 172 9.15 -12.13 20.47
N VAL A 173 9.80 -11.18 19.79
CA VAL A 173 10.54 -10.08 20.42
C VAL A 173 9.61 -8.91 20.77
N LYS A 174 8.39 -8.90 20.23
CA LYS A 174 7.38 -7.83 20.33
C LYS A 174 7.97 -6.47 19.95
N ARG A 175 8.74 -6.44 18.85
CA ARG A 175 9.42 -5.23 18.37
C ARG A 175 9.03 -4.91 16.95
N TYR A 176 8.72 -3.64 16.69
CA TYR A 176 8.43 -3.13 15.37
C TYR A 176 9.46 -2.08 14.95
N PHE A 177 9.63 -1.93 13.65
CA PHE A 177 10.48 -0.94 13.02
C PHE A 177 9.72 -0.28 11.87
N ILE A 178 9.79 1.04 11.77
CA ILE A 178 9.25 1.82 10.66
C ILE A 178 10.41 2.62 10.06
N GLN A 179 10.49 2.66 8.74
CA GLN A 179 11.32 3.62 8.01
C GLN A 179 10.43 4.50 7.12
N VAL A 180 10.72 5.79 7.08
CA VAL A 180 9.99 6.75 6.25
C VAL A 180 11.00 7.61 5.49
N VAL A 181 10.70 7.93 4.23
CA VAL A 181 11.53 8.87 3.46
C VAL A 181 11.56 10.24 4.13
N LYS A 182 12.75 10.81 4.23
CA LYS A 182 13.01 12.10 4.87
C LYS A 182 12.55 13.22 3.94
N THR A 183 11.30 13.61 4.09
CA THR A 183 10.71 14.74 3.38
C THR A 183 10.36 15.88 4.34
N LYS A 184 9.96 17.04 3.84
CA LYS A 184 9.20 18.06 4.60
C LYS A 184 7.71 18.05 4.24
N ASP A 185 7.32 17.23 3.28
CA ASP A 185 5.94 17.08 2.83
C ASP A 185 5.01 16.70 4.00
N PRO A 186 3.83 17.32 4.12
CA PRO A 186 2.76 16.82 4.98
C PRO A 186 2.36 15.36 4.76
N ASN A 187 2.54 14.79 3.56
CA ASN A 187 2.20 13.40 3.24
C ASN A 187 2.83 12.39 4.20
N LYS A 188 4.01 12.72 4.76
CA LYS A 188 4.66 11.90 5.79
C LYS A 188 3.76 11.53 6.97
N ALA A 189 2.75 12.37 7.30
CA ALA A 189 1.83 12.09 8.38
C ALA A 189 0.84 10.99 7.99
N PHE A 190 0.42 10.97 6.72
CA PHE A 190 -0.40 9.91 6.15
C PHE A 190 0.40 8.62 5.98
N SER A 191 1.64 8.67 5.48
CA SER A 191 2.52 7.49 5.45
C SER A 191 2.77 6.94 6.85
N LEU A 192 2.94 7.78 7.88
CA LEU A 192 3.03 7.29 9.27
C LEU A 192 1.72 6.66 9.76
N ILE A 193 0.55 7.19 9.38
CA ILE A 193 -0.75 6.58 9.70
C ILE A 193 -0.86 5.22 9.02
N HIS A 194 -0.48 5.12 7.75
CA HIS A 194 -0.40 3.88 6.98
C HIS A 194 0.43 2.82 7.73
N GLU A 195 1.68 3.15 8.05
CA GLU A 195 2.59 2.20 8.73
C GLU A 195 2.14 1.81 10.15
N TYR A 196 1.55 2.74 10.90
CA TYR A 196 0.97 2.38 12.20
C TYR A 196 -0.25 1.47 12.05
N GLY A 197 -0.96 1.51 10.91
CA GLY A 197 -2.00 0.56 10.55
C GLY A 197 -1.47 -0.87 10.47
N HIS A 198 -0.40 -1.09 9.71
CA HIS A 198 0.32 -2.36 9.67
C HIS A 198 0.82 -2.79 11.04
N VAL A 199 1.53 -1.91 11.77
CA VAL A 199 2.05 -2.24 13.11
C VAL A 199 0.94 -2.69 14.07
N LEU A 200 -0.23 -2.05 14.03
CA LEU A 200 -1.38 -2.46 14.84
C LEU A 200 -1.88 -3.84 14.45
N SER A 201 -2.06 -4.10 13.16
CA SER A 201 -2.44 -5.43 12.66
C SER A 201 -1.45 -6.49 13.11
N TYR A 202 -0.14 -6.24 12.98
CA TYR A 202 0.91 -7.19 13.35
C TYR A 202 0.98 -7.48 14.85
N ILE A 203 0.67 -6.50 15.70
CA ILE A 203 0.58 -6.71 17.14
C ILE A 203 -0.64 -7.58 17.51
N LEU A 204 -1.78 -7.36 16.85
CA LEU A 204 -3.03 -8.07 17.13
C LEU A 204 -3.04 -9.48 16.53
N ASN A 205 -2.45 -9.65 15.35
CA ASN A 205 -2.46 -10.88 14.58
C ASN A 205 -1.07 -11.17 13.95
N PRO A 206 -0.06 -11.46 14.79
CA PRO A 206 1.30 -11.65 14.32
C PRO A 206 1.50 -12.81 13.33
N LYS A 207 0.63 -13.82 13.40
CA LYS A 207 0.69 -14.97 12.51
C LYS A 207 0.23 -14.63 11.09
N ALA A 208 -0.66 -13.63 10.91
CA ALA A 208 -1.08 -13.20 9.58
C ALA A 208 0.08 -12.59 8.78
N TYR A 209 0.95 -11.81 9.41
CA TYR A 209 2.15 -11.25 8.77
C TYR A 209 3.14 -12.32 8.30
N LEU A 210 3.34 -13.37 9.11
CA LEU A 210 4.45 -14.32 8.93
C LEU A 210 4.08 -15.59 8.16
N LEU A 211 2.79 -15.89 8.06
CA LEU A 211 2.28 -17.11 7.43
C LEU A 211 1.42 -16.81 6.20
N GLN A 212 1.60 -15.64 5.56
CA GLN A 212 0.82 -15.17 4.39
C GLN A 212 0.65 -16.26 3.32
N LYS A 213 -0.44 -17.03 3.41
CA LYS A 213 -0.90 -17.89 2.32
C LYS A 213 -1.80 -17.14 1.35
N GLU A 214 -2.44 -16.06 1.81
CA GLU A 214 -3.27 -15.17 1.03
C GLU A 214 -2.88 -13.72 1.37
N CYS A 215 -1.81 -13.25 0.75
CA CYS A 215 -1.23 -11.93 1.02
C CYS A 215 -2.15 -10.75 0.63
N MET A 216 -3.24 -11.00 -0.11
CA MET A 216 -4.02 -9.97 -0.82
C MET A 216 -4.83 -8.99 0.03
N TYR A 217 -4.83 -9.13 1.36
CA TYR A 217 -5.60 -8.28 2.28
C TYR A 217 -4.74 -7.53 3.32
N ASP A 218 -3.41 -7.67 3.30
CA ASP A 218 -2.55 -7.08 4.33
C ASP A 218 -2.64 -5.54 4.32
N GLU A 219 -2.72 -4.95 3.13
CA GLU A 219 -2.87 -3.51 2.91
C GLU A 219 -4.17 -2.91 3.47
N VAL A 220 -5.22 -3.71 3.75
CA VAL A 220 -6.46 -3.18 4.35
C VAL A 220 -6.18 -2.53 5.72
N ALA A 221 -5.22 -3.08 6.48
CA ALA A 221 -4.83 -2.56 7.78
C ALA A 221 -4.26 -1.14 7.71
N ALA A 222 -3.73 -0.72 6.57
CA ALA A 222 -3.04 0.55 6.40
C ALA A 222 -3.84 1.54 5.54
N VAL A 223 -4.40 1.06 4.41
CA VAL A 223 -5.16 1.88 3.46
C VAL A 223 -6.44 2.43 4.07
N PHE A 224 -7.19 1.67 4.87
CA PHE A 224 -8.42 2.20 5.48
C PHE A 224 -8.15 3.35 6.48
N PRO A 225 -7.24 3.23 7.46
CA PRO A 225 -6.86 4.35 8.31
C PRO A 225 -6.36 5.57 7.52
N GLU A 226 -5.57 5.36 6.46
CA GLU A 226 -5.06 6.44 5.61
C GLU A 226 -6.19 7.19 4.89
N LEU A 227 -7.08 6.50 4.18
CA LEU A 227 -8.21 7.14 3.49
C LEU A 227 -9.14 7.85 4.47
N LEU A 228 -9.37 7.27 5.66
CA LEU A 228 -10.13 7.92 6.71
C LEU A 228 -9.40 9.16 7.26
N ALA A 229 -8.07 9.16 7.31
CA ALA A 229 -7.30 10.34 7.69
C ALA A 229 -7.45 11.48 6.67
N TYR A 230 -7.51 11.18 5.37
CA TYR A 230 -7.86 12.19 4.36
C TYR A 230 -9.25 12.77 4.62
N TYR A 231 -10.24 11.92 4.90
CA TYR A 231 -11.60 12.37 5.19
C TYR A 231 -11.70 13.22 6.48
N LEU A 232 -11.06 12.79 7.57
CA LEU A 232 -11.12 13.47 8.86
C LEU A 232 -10.20 14.69 8.96
N ASN A 233 -9.21 14.79 8.07
CA ASN A 233 -8.18 15.83 8.01
C ASN A 233 -7.63 16.20 9.40
N PRO A 234 -7.01 15.25 10.13
CA PRO A 234 -6.57 15.47 11.51
C PRO A 234 -5.51 16.58 11.63
N GLY A 235 -4.77 16.85 10.54
CA GLY A 235 -3.79 17.93 10.45
C GLY A 235 -4.39 19.32 10.24
N ASN A 236 -5.68 19.43 9.93
CA ASN A 236 -6.31 20.65 9.41
C ASN A 236 -5.52 21.21 8.21
N PHE A 237 -5.09 20.33 7.31
CA PHE A 237 -4.42 20.71 6.07
C PHE A 237 -5.38 21.45 5.14
N ASP A 238 -4.82 22.18 4.17
CA ASP A 238 -5.61 22.81 3.12
C ASP A 238 -6.45 21.77 2.37
N GLU A 239 -7.69 22.12 2.04
CA GLU A 239 -8.60 21.16 1.41
C GLU A 239 -8.13 20.69 0.04
N LEU A 240 -7.47 21.55 -0.76
CA LEU A 240 -6.92 21.14 -2.05
C LEU A 240 -5.77 20.14 -1.89
N HIS A 241 -4.95 20.30 -0.84
CA HIS A 241 -3.91 19.33 -0.52
C HIS A 241 -4.54 17.98 -0.17
N VAL A 242 -5.57 17.96 0.69
CA VAL A 242 -6.28 16.72 1.04
C VAL A 242 -6.95 16.07 -0.17
N ASP A 243 -7.57 16.85 -1.05
CA ASP A 243 -8.20 16.31 -2.26
C ASP A 243 -7.16 15.81 -3.27
N PHE A 244 -5.98 16.44 -3.32
CA PHE A 244 -4.84 15.93 -4.08
C PHE A 244 -4.38 14.56 -3.57
N GLU A 245 -4.18 14.37 -2.26
CA GLU A 245 -3.72 13.08 -1.74
C GLU A 245 -4.74 11.96 -2.02
N LYS A 246 -6.05 12.25 -1.91
CA LYS A 246 -7.11 11.29 -2.30
C LYS A 246 -7.03 10.94 -3.79
N TYR A 247 -6.86 11.94 -4.65
CA TYR A 247 -6.73 11.74 -6.08
C TYR A 247 -5.45 10.96 -6.43
N ALA A 248 -4.32 11.29 -5.79
CA ALA A 248 -3.03 10.61 -5.98
C ALA A 248 -3.13 9.12 -5.59
N SER A 249 -3.80 8.82 -4.49
CA SER A 249 -4.10 7.44 -4.08
C SER A 249 -4.97 6.72 -5.13
N LEU A 250 -6.06 7.34 -5.60
CA LEU A 250 -6.92 6.78 -6.64
C LEU A 250 -6.16 6.51 -7.95
N ILE A 251 -5.41 7.48 -8.46
CA ILE A 251 -4.72 7.35 -9.74
C ILE A 251 -3.58 6.32 -9.67
N SER A 252 -2.87 6.23 -8.55
CA SER A 252 -1.85 5.19 -8.35
C SER A 252 -2.48 3.80 -8.43
N VAL A 253 -3.60 3.58 -7.75
CA VAL A 253 -4.32 2.29 -7.75
C VAL A 253 -4.91 2.00 -9.13
N TYR A 254 -5.43 3.01 -9.82
CA TYR A 254 -5.94 2.87 -11.20
C TYR A 254 -4.84 2.50 -12.19
N ASN A 255 -3.64 3.08 -12.08
CA ASN A 255 -2.50 2.74 -12.93
C ASN A 255 -2.04 1.30 -12.68
N TYR A 256 -1.95 0.87 -11.41
CA TYR A 256 -1.69 -0.54 -11.08
C TYR A 256 -2.71 -1.47 -11.70
N ALA A 257 -4.00 -1.14 -11.62
CA ALA A 257 -5.06 -1.95 -12.20
C ALA A 257 -4.91 -2.10 -13.72
N ASN A 258 -4.69 -1.00 -14.44
CA ASN A 258 -4.47 -1.02 -15.89
C ASN A 258 -3.24 -1.86 -16.27
N SER A 259 -2.12 -1.69 -15.57
CA SER A 259 -0.91 -2.49 -15.79
C SER A 259 -1.16 -4.00 -15.60
N LEU A 260 -1.86 -4.38 -14.53
CA LEU A 260 -2.21 -5.77 -14.26
C LEU A 260 -3.19 -6.35 -15.31
N ALA A 261 -4.12 -5.55 -15.83
CA ALA A 261 -5.04 -6.00 -16.87
C ALA A 261 -4.34 -6.36 -18.20
N LEU A 262 -3.17 -5.80 -18.47
CA LEU A 262 -2.36 -6.12 -19.66
C LEU A 262 -1.61 -7.44 -19.54
N HIS A 263 -1.50 -8.03 -18.35
CA HIS A 263 -0.70 -9.24 -18.10
C HIS A 263 -1.09 -10.43 -19.00
N THR A 264 -2.38 -10.70 -19.13
CA THR A 264 -2.87 -11.79 -19.99
C THR A 264 -2.42 -11.58 -21.44
N ALA A 265 -2.59 -10.36 -21.96
CA ALA A 265 -2.20 -10.03 -23.33
C ALA A 265 -0.67 -10.12 -23.53
N TYR A 266 0.12 -9.64 -22.56
CA TYR A 266 1.58 -9.78 -22.60
C TYR A 266 2.03 -11.24 -22.62
N VAL A 267 1.43 -12.10 -21.78
CA VAL A 267 1.75 -13.53 -21.73
C VAL A 267 1.34 -14.23 -23.03
N ASP A 268 0.19 -13.91 -23.61
CA ASP A 268 -0.28 -14.51 -24.86
C ASP A 268 0.60 -14.11 -26.04
N ILE A 269 0.92 -12.82 -26.18
CA ILE A 269 1.85 -12.33 -27.21
C ILE A 269 3.24 -12.97 -27.03
N TRP A 270 3.69 -13.14 -25.80
CA TRP A 270 4.96 -13.81 -25.49
C TRP A 270 4.95 -15.28 -25.91
N LYS A 271 3.86 -16.01 -25.62
CA LYS A 271 3.66 -17.41 -26.07
C LYS A 271 3.66 -17.52 -27.59
N ASP A 272 2.93 -16.63 -28.27
CA ASP A 272 2.89 -16.57 -29.74
C ASP A 272 4.25 -16.22 -30.35
N ASN A 273 5.07 -15.45 -29.63
CA ASN A 273 6.46 -15.18 -29.99
C ASN A 273 7.45 -16.25 -29.49
N ARG A 274 6.97 -17.48 -29.25
CA ARG A 274 7.77 -18.65 -28.82
C ARG A 274 8.51 -18.42 -27.50
N ARG A 275 7.87 -17.71 -26.57
CA ARG A 275 8.39 -17.40 -25.23
C ARG A 275 9.75 -16.68 -25.30
N ARG A 276 9.82 -15.63 -26.12
CA ARG A 276 11.01 -14.78 -26.27
C ARG A 276 10.62 -13.30 -26.33
N ALA A 277 11.00 -12.52 -25.34
CA ALA A 277 10.81 -11.07 -25.28
C ALA A 277 11.89 -10.31 -26.09
N ASN A 278 11.93 -10.54 -27.40
CA ASN A 278 12.86 -9.88 -28.33
C ASN A 278 12.19 -8.74 -29.11
N LYS A 279 12.91 -8.11 -30.05
CA LYS A 279 12.37 -7.02 -30.90
C LYS A 279 11.03 -7.35 -31.60
N ARG A 280 10.75 -8.63 -31.88
CA ARG A 280 9.47 -9.04 -32.48
C ARG A 280 8.33 -8.98 -31.47
N PHE A 281 8.57 -9.41 -30.22
CA PHE A 281 7.60 -9.30 -29.12
C PHE A 281 7.14 -7.85 -28.94
N PHE A 282 8.07 -6.92 -28.75
CA PHE A 282 7.73 -5.50 -28.57
C PHE A 282 7.01 -4.89 -29.78
N ARG A 283 7.28 -5.39 -31.00
CA ARG A 283 6.53 -4.96 -32.18
C ARG A 283 5.10 -5.49 -32.19
N MET A 284 4.87 -6.71 -31.70
CA MET A 284 3.53 -7.30 -31.57
C MET A 284 2.75 -6.55 -30.50
N VAL A 285 3.33 -6.35 -29.32
CA VAL A 285 2.73 -5.55 -28.24
C VAL A 285 2.31 -4.17 -28.72
N LYS A 286 3.22 -3.41 -29.35
CA LYS A 286 2.89 -2.09 -29.92
C LYS A 286 1.77 -2.13 -30.97
N LYS A 287 1.72 -3.20 -31.77
CA LYS A 287 0.73 -3.32 -32.85
C LYS A 287 -0.66 -3.68 -32.30
N GLU A 288 -0.71 -4.55 -31.31
CA GLU A 288 -1.95 -5.14 -30.80
C GLU A 288 -2.55 -4.33 -29.65
N LEU A 289 -1.69 -3.76 -28.79
CA LEU A 289 -2.10 -3.03 -27.58
C LEU A 289 -1.83 -1.52 -27.68
N GLY A 290 -0.98 -1.08 -28.63
CA GLY A 290 -0.60 0.34 -28.75
C GLY A 290 0.53 0.79 -27.80
N GLU A 291 0.94 -0.09 -26.88
CA GLU A 291 1.96 0.17 -25.84
C GLU A 291 3.36 0.45 -26.39
N LYS A 292 4.10 1.35 -25.73
CA LYS A 292 5.53 1.57 -25.98
C LYS A 292 6.37 0.64 -25.10
N VAL A 293 7.69 0.64 -25.30
CA VAL A 293 8.58 -0.26 -24.54
C VAL A 293 8.61 0.11 -23.07
N GLU A 294 8.56 1.42 -22.78
CA GLU A 294 8.54 1.97 -21.43
C GLU A 294 7.29 1.53 -20.66
N ASP A 295 6.12 1.60 -21.32
CA ASP A 295 4.83 1.18 -20.73
C ASP A 295 4.79 -0.35 -20.49
N VAL A 296 5.45 -1.14 -21.36
CA VAL A 296 5.64 -2.58 -21.15
C VAL A 296 6.54 -2.86 -19.94
N ASP A 297 7.58 -2.06 -19.74
CA ASP A 297 8.48 -2.22 -18.60
C ASP A 297 7.74 -1.95 -17.29
N GLU A 298 6.90 -0.92 -17.23
CA GLU A 298 6.04 -0.64 -16.07
C GLU A 298 5.05 -1.78 -15.81
N GLY A 299 4.36 -2.25 -16.85
CA GLY A 299 3.41 -3.34 -16.73
C GLY A 299 4.06 -4.64 -16.22
N LEU A 300 5.26 -4.97 -16.70
CA LEU A 300 5.96 -6.18 -16.26
C LEU A 300 6.62 -6.04 -14.85
N ASP A 301 6.65 -4.84 -14.27
CA ASP A 301 7.15 -4.57 -12.91
C ASP A 301 6.00 -4.42 -11.90
N THR A 302 4.76 -4.44 -12.38
CA THR A 302 3.56 -4.43 -11.56
C THR A 302 3.18 -5.87 -11.25
N TYR A 303 3.24 -6.29 -9.98
CA TYR A 303 2.91 -7.67 -9.59
C TYR A 303 1.61 -7.73 -8.81
N ILE A 304 0.84 -8.82 -8.98
CA ILE A 304 -0.45 -8.98 -8.28
C ILE A 304 -0.24 -9.05 -6.76
N ASN A 305 0.85 -9.66 -6.32
CA ASN A 305 1.17 -9.86 -4.91
C ASN A 305 1.71 -8.59 -4.21
N SER A 306 1.95 -7.50 -4.93
CA SER A 306 2.33 -6.20 -4.35
C SER A 306 1.28 -5.14 -4.70
N CYS A 307 1.16 -4.80 -5.98
CA CYS A 307 0.26 -3.77 -6.48
C CYS A 307 -1.22 -4.19 -6.39
N GLY A 308 -1.52 -5.47 -6.59
CA GLY A 308 -2.89 -5.99 -6.47
C GLY A 308 -3.48 -5.86 -5.06
N GLN A 309 -2.65 -5.96 -4.03
CA GLN A 309 -3.09 -5.78 -2.64
C GLN A 309 -3.62 -4.37 -2.39
N TYR A 310 -2.98 -3.34 -2.95
CA TYR A 310 -3.44 -1.95 -2.85
C TYR A 310 -4.79 -1.75 -3.53
N ILE A 311 -5.03 -2.37 -4.70
CA ILE A 311 -6.33 -2.28 -5.40
C ILE A 311 -7.45 -2.88 -4.56
N ILE A 312 -7.21 -4.08 -4.02
CA ILE A 312 -8.19 -4.77 -3.18
C ILE A 312 -8.42 -4.02 -1.87
N ALA A 313 -7.35 -3.54 -1.23
CA ALA A 313 -7.45 -2.76 -0.01
C ALA A 313 -8.18 -1.43 -0.22
N TYR A 314 -7.97 -0.77 -1.36
CA TYR A 314 -8.68 0.45 -1.73
C TYR A 314 -10.19 0.18 -1.86
N LEU A 315 -10.59 -0.89 -2.56
CA LEU A 315 -11.99 -1.31 -2.67
C LEU A 315 -12.62 -1.54 -1.28
N VAL A 316 -11.94 -2.30 -0.43
CA VAL A 316 -12.41 -2.58 0.94
C VAL A 316 -12.51 -1.28 1.74
N ALA A 317 -11.53 -0.39 1.63
CA ALA A 317 -11.50 0.87 2.37
C ALA A 317 -12.60 1.83 1.93
N ILE A 318 -12.93 1.89 0.64
CA ILE A 318 -14.08 2.65 0.12
C ILE A 318 -15.39 2.15 0.72
N GLU A 319 -15.61 0.84 0.74
CA GLU A 319 -16.82 0.27 1.35
C GLU A 319 -16.87 0.53 2.87
N LEU A 320 -15.75 0.36 3.57
CA LEU A 320 -15.66 0.68 5.00
C LEU A 320 -15.91 2.17 5.28
N LEU A 321 -15.46 3.08 4.41
CA LEU A 321 -15.74 4.51 4.54
C LEU A 321 -17.22 4.81 4.39
N ASN A 322 -17.89 4.17 3.43
CA ASN A 322 -19.33 4.31 3.26
C ASN A 322 -20.10 3.80 4.49
N VAL A 323 -19.71 2.64 5.05
CA VAL A 323 -20.28 2.16 6.32
C VAL A 323 -19.97 3.15 7.44
N TYR A 324 -18.75 3.68 7.54
CA TYR A 324 -18.33 4.60 8.61
C TYR A 324 -19.16 5.87 8.64
N ARG A 325 -19.52 6.42 7.47
CA ARG A 325 -20.37 7.62 7.36
C ARG A 325 -21.79 7.38 7.87
N LYS A 326 -22.28 6.14 7.83
CA LYS A 326 -23.61 5.73 8.28
C LYS A 326 -23.60 5.28 9.76
N ASP A 327 -22.65 4.42 10.10
CA ASP A 327 -22.43 3.87 11.43
C ASP A 327 -20.91 3.65 11.66
N LYS A 328 -20.30 4.62 12.34
CA LYS A 328 -18.88 4.58 12.75
C LYS A 328 -18.55 3.31 13.53
N ASN A 329 -19.41 2.86 14.45
CA ASN A 329 -19.07 1.74 15.33
C ASN A 329 -19.08 0.43 14.56
N LYS A 330 -20.05 0.25 13.64
CA LYS A 330 -20.11 -0.93 12.78
C LYS A 330 -18.92 -1.00 11.83
N ALA A 331 -18.54 0.11 11.18
CA ALA A 331 -17.37 0.12 10.31
C ALA A 331 -16.08 -0.25 11.05
N LEU A 332 -15.88 0.31 12.25
CA LEU A 332 -14.71 -0.01 13.06
C LEU A 332 -14.76 -1.45 13.59
N GLU A 333 -15.94 -2.01 13.85
CA GLU A 333 -16.09 -3.43 14.18
C GLU A 333 -15.66 -4.34 13.03
N ILE A 334 -16.14 -4.07 11.80
CA ILE A 334 -15.74 -4.82 10.61
C ILE A 334 -14.22 -4.71 10.43
N TYR A 335 -13.67 -3.49 10.47
CA TYR A 335 -12.23 -3.25 10.34
C TYR A 335 -11.41 -4.02 11.40
N ARG A 336 -11.80 -3.95 12.67
CA ARG A 336 -11.14 -4.70 13.75
C ARG A 336 -11.17 -6.20 13.46
N ASN A 337 -12.31 -6.72 13.03
CA ASN A 337 -12.41 -8.13 12.71
C ASN A 337 -11.47 -8.50 11.56
N ILE A 338 -11.41 -7.71 10.46
CA ILE A 338 -10.47 -7.93 9.35
C ILE A 338 -9.03 -8.06 9.85
N ILE A 339 -8.55 -7.11 10.65
CA ILE A 339 -7.15 -7.12 11.13
C ILE A 339 -6.88 -8.17 12.24
N MET A 340 -7.94 -8.76 12.82
CA MET A 340 -7.84 -9.79 13.85
C MET A 340 -8.14 -11.20 13.34
N VAL A 341 -8.65 -11.39 12.11
CA VAL A 341 -9.08 -12.71 11.60
C VAL A 341 -7.92 -13.70 11.67
N PRO A 342 -8.02 -14.78 12.47
CA PRO A 342 -6.97 -15.78 12.56
C PRO A 342 -6.80 -16.53 11.24
N TYR A 343 -5.59 -17.05 11.02
CA TYR A 343 -5.12 -17.80 9.84
C TYR A 343 -6.01 -18.99 9.35
N ASN A 344 -7.06 -19.37 10.08
CA ASN A 344 -7.96 -20.48 9.75
C ASN A 344 -9.34 -20.05 9.21
N GLN A 345 -9.62 -18.75 9.10
CA GLN A 345 -10.82 -18.21 8.49
C GLN A 345 -10.47 -17.44 7.22
N ASN A 346 -11.24 -17.65 6.17
CA ASN A 346 -11.02 -16.97 4.90
C ASN A 346 -11.43 -15.49 5.05
N VAL A 347 -10.45 -14.60 5.21
CA VAL A 347 -10.65 -13.14 5.31
C VAL A 347 -11.49 -12.62 4.14
N HIS A 348 -11.29 -13.21 2.95
CA HIS A 348 -12.08 -12.91 1.77
C HIS A 348 -13.58 -13.18 1.97
N GLU A 349 -13.94 -14.33 2.55
CA GLU A 349 -15.34 -14.70 2.82
C GLU A 349 -15.96 -13.77 3.87
N TYR A 350 -15.19 -13.43 4.92
CA TYR A 350 -15.63 -12.47 5.91
C TYR A 350 -15.94 -11.10 5.28
N ILE A 351 -14.99 -10.57 4.49
CA ILE A 351 -15.16 -9.30 3.78
C ILE A 351 -16.39 -9.34 2.87
N LYS A 352 -16.55 -10.40 2.06
CA LYS A 352 -17.71 -10.58 1.18
C LYS A 352 -19.04 -10.67 1.93
N SER A 353 -19.03 -11.15 3.17
CA SER A 353 -20.24 -11.24 4.00
C SER A 353 -20.65 -9.92 4.65
N GLU A 354 -19.72 -8.98 4.81
CA GLU A 354 -19.95 -7.70 5.50
C GLU A 354 -19.95 -6.49 4.55
N LEU A 355 -19.31 -6.61 3.38
CA LEU A 355 -19.08 -5.51 2.45
C LEU A 355 -19.46 -5.90 1.02
N GLU A 356 -20.16 -5.00 0.34
CA GLU A 356 -20.49 -5.12 -1.08
C GLU A 356 -19.37 -4.50 -1.93
N LEU A 357 -18.26 -5.24 -2.08
CA LEU A 357 -17.03 -4.73 -2.71
C LEU A 357 -17.28 -4.08 -4.08
N GLY A 358 -16.93 -2.80 -4.19
CA GLY A 358 -17.00 -2.02 -5.42
C GLY A 358 -18.34 -1.33 -5.67
N SER A 359 -19.37 -1.62 -4.86
CA SER A 359 -20.71 -1.05 -5.04
C SER A 359 -20.77 0.48 -4.90
N HIS A 360 -19.85 1.08 -4.14
CA HIS A 360 -19.78 2.53 -3.94
C HIS A 360 -18.59 3.19 -4.64
N LEU A 361 -17.75 2.44 -5.36
CA LEU A 361 -16.55 2.98 -6.00
C LEU A 361 -16.88 4.04 -7.07
N GLU A 362 -17.92 3.82 -7.88
CA GLU A 362 -18.37 4.77 -8.90
C GLU A 362 -18.80 6.11 -8.26
N GLU A 363 -19.66 6.03 -7.23
CA GLU A 363 -20.19 7.21 -6.53
C GLU A 363 -19.06 7.99 -5.83
N GLU A 364 -18.18 7.30 -5.10
CA GLU A 364 -17.06 7.96 -4.41
C GLU A 364 -16.08 8.60 -5.39
N THR A 365 -15.82 7.95 -6.53
CA THR A 365 -14.95 8.50 -7.57
C THR A 365 -15.56 9.75 -8.18
N ALA A 366 -16.85 9.73 -8.53
CA ALA A 366 -17.56 10.89 -9.05
C ALA A 366 -17.50 12.06 -8.06
N LEU A 367 -17.77 11.82 -6.78
CA LEU A 367 -17.71 12.85 -5.73
C LEU A 367 -16.30 13.44 -5.58
N MET A 368 -15.27 12.60 -5.64
CA MET A 368 -13.88 13.02 -5.55
C MET A 368 -13.49 13.90 -6.74
N ILE A 369 -13.72 13.44 -7.96
CA ILE A 369 -13.34 14.12 -9.20
C ILE A 369 -14.11 15.44 -9.33
N ASP A 370 -15.44 15.42 -9.20
CA ASP A 370 -16.28 16.62 -9.34
C ASP A 370 -15.95 17.67 -8.28
N GLY A 371 -15.72 17.22 -7.04
CA GLY A 371 -15.32 18.09 -5.94
C GLY A 371 -13.98 18.76 -6.22
N PHE A 372 -13.04 18.00 -6.75
CA PHE A 372 -11.69 18.47 -7.01
C PHE A 372 -11.61 19.41 -8.21
N GLU A 373 -12.23 19.06 -9.35
CA GLU A 373 -12.28 19.92 -10.55
C GLU A 373 -12.89 21.30 -10.25
N LYS A 374 -13.96 21.34 -9.45
CA LYS A 374 -14.60 22.60 -9.02
C LYS A 374 -13.62 23.48 -8.22
N LYS A 375 -12.84 22.88 -7.32
CA LYS A 375 -11.85 23.61 -6.52
C LYS A 375 -10.67 24.07 -7.37
N LEU A 376 -10.17 23.24 -8.29
CA LEU A 376 -9.12 23.60 -9.25
C LEU A 376 -9.54 24.76 -10.17
N THR A 377 -10.79 24.75 -10.64
CA THR A 377 -11.36 25.87 -11.43
C THR A 377 -11.39 27.15 -10.63
N LYS A 378 -11.81 27.10 -9.36
CA LYS A 378 -11.89 28.27 -8.48
C LYS A 378 -10.53 28.93 -8.22
N VAL A 379 -9.45 28.14 -8.17
CA VAL A 379 -8.08 28.67 -7.99
C VAL A 379 -7.38 29.02 -9.31
N GLY A 380 -8.11 28.99 -10.44
CA GLY A 380 -7.57 29.38 -11.75
C GLY A 380 -6.61 28.36 -12.36
N ALA A 381 -6.55 27.14 -11.82
CA ALA A 381 -5.74 26.05 -12.36
C ALA A 381 -6.47 25.25 -13.46
N PHE A 382 -7.76 25.51 -13.67
CA PHE A 382 -8.60 24.83 -14.64
C PHE A 382 -9.30 25.87 -15.54
N HIS A 383 -9.09 25.78 -16.85
CA HIS A 383 -9.87 26.51 -17.85
C HIS A 383 -10.78 25.49 -18.55
N VAL A 384 -12.09 25.72 -18.46
CA VAL A 384 -13.12 24.84 -19.03
C VAL A 384 -13.09 24.88 -20.55
#